data_AF-A0A527ZB52-F1
#
_entry.id   AF-A0A527ZB52-F1
#
_cell.length_a   1.000
_cell.length_b   1.000
_cell.length_c   1.000
_cell.angle_alpha   90.00
_cell.angle_beta   90.00
_cell.angle_gamma   90.00
#
_symmetry.space_group_name_H-M   'P 1'
#
loop_
_entity.id
_entity.type
_entity.pdbx_description
1 polymer ?
#
loop_
_entity_poly.entity_id
_entity_poly.type
_entity_poly.pdbx_seq_one_letter_code
_entity_poly.pdbx_strand_id
1 'polypeptide(L)' 'MIDFKTFAHLAHIDLGEPQPKPTSLEGDQLEAANTLWTSQDGKIEVGVWECSRGRFTARRDRNSEICHIVSGRVTLH' A
#
# COMPACT_ATOMS: atom_id res chain seq x y z
N MET A 1 -8.63 -16.22 -18.64
CA MET A 1 -7.95 -15.52 -17.54
C MET A 1 -7.58 -14.15 -18.07
N ILE A 2 -8.06 -13.07 -17.47
CA ILE A 2 -7.79 -11.71 -17.94
C ILE A 2 -6.28 -11.47 -17.78
N ASP A 3 -5.63 -11.00 -18.84
CA ASP A 3 -4.21 -10.62 -18.81
C ASP A 3 -4.10 -9.30 -18.03
N PHE A 4 -3.69 -9.36 -16.76
CA PHE A 4 -3.61 -8.22 -15.83
C PHE A 4 -2.43 -7.26 -16.13
N LYS A 5 -2.08 -7.06 -17.41
CA LYS A 5 -1.03 -6.12 -17.82
C LYS A 5 -1.36 -4.67 -17.50
N THR A 6 -2.64 -4.33 -17.30
CA THR A 6 -3.08 -2.96 -17.01
C THR A 6 -2.37 -2.35 -15.80
N PHE A 7 -1.99 -3.17 -14.80
CA PHE A 7 -1.40 -2.70 -13.55
C PHE A 7 0.10 -2.99 -13.42
N ALA A 8 0.73 -3.63 -14.42
CA ALA A 8 2.14 -4.04 -14.34
C ALA A 8 3.08 -2.85 -14.09
N HIS A 9 2.76 -1.68 -14.64
CA HIS A 9 3.55 -0.47 -14.45
C HIS A 9 3.57 0.02 -12.99
N LEU A 10 2.54 -0.31 -12.18
CA LEU A 10 2.46 0.10 -10.77
C LEU A 10 3.58 -0.52 -9.93
N ALA A 11 4.09 -1.69 -10.31
CA ALA A 11 5.19 -2.37 -9.64
C ALA A 11 6.55 -1.67 -9.79
N HIS A 12 6.63 -0.65 -10.65
CA HIS A 12 7.87 0.06 -10.98
C HIS A 12 7.80 1.56 -10.67
N ILE A 13 6.73 2.02 -10.00
CA ILE A 13 6.63 3.41 -9.55
C ILE A 13 7.61 3.63 -8.41
N ASP A 14 8.40 4.69 -8.50
CA ASP A 14 9.24 5.15 -7.39
C ASP A 14 8.36 5.70 -6.26
N LEU A 15 8.53 5.12 -5.07
CA LEU A 15 7.79 5.48 -3.85
C LEU A 15 8.63 6.36 -2.91
N GLY A 16 9.88 6.68 -3.27
CA GLY A 16 10.83 7.42 -2.45
C GLY A 16 11.47 6.56 -1.35
N GLU A 17 12.19 7.24 -0.45
CA GLU A 17 12.95 6.60 0.63
C GLU A 17 12.03 5.93 1.68
N PRO A 18 12.13 4.61 1.90
CA PRO A 18 11.32 3.91 2.89
C PRO A 18 11.53 4.43 4.31
N GLN A 19 10.44 4.58 5.05
CA GLN A 19 10.43 5.08 6.43
C GLN A 19 9.94 4.01 7.40
N PRO A 20 10.36 4.02 8.68
CA PRO A 20 9.85 3.09 9.68
C PRO A 20 8.32 3.13 9.80
N LYS A 21 7.69 1.96 9.74
CA LYS A 21 6.24 1.79 9.86
C LYS A 21 5.81 2.02 11.31
N PRO A 22 5.04 3.08 11.63
CA PRO A 22 4.72 3.43 13.01
C PRO A 22 3.91 2.37 13.76
N THR A 23 3.18 1.52 13.03
CA THR A 23 2.33 0.47 13.59
C THR A 23 2.98 -0.92 13.56
N SER A 24 4.29 -0.99 13.28
CA SER A 24 5.07 -2.23 13.32
C SER A 24 5.01 -2.88 14.70
N LEU A 25 4.78 -4.19 14.72
CA LEU A 25 4.82 -5.05 15.90
C LEU A 25 6.02 -5.99 15.90
N GLU A 26 6.42 -6.47 14.71
CA GLU A 26 7.54 -7.41 14.52
C GLU A 26 8.24 -7.16 13.19
N GLY A 27 9.57 -7.25 13.18
CA GLY A 27 10.39 -7.21 11.97
C GLY A 27 10.89 -5.84 11.51
N ASP A 28 10.82 -4.82 12.37
CA ASP A 28 11.29 -3.45 12.10
C ASP A 28 10.83 -2.93 10.73
N GLN A 29 9.53 -3.01 10.49
CA GLN A 29 8.97 -2.77 9.17
C GLN A 29 9.26 -1.35 8.68
N LEU A 30 9.55 -1.26 7.38
CA LEU A 30 9.65 -0.02 6.63
C LEU A 30 8.49 0.04 5.64
N GLU A 31 8.05 1.24 5.29
CA GLU A 31 7.03 1.49 4.27
C GLU A 31 7.34 2.72 3.44
N ALA A 32 6.85 2.72 2.20
CA ALA A 32 6.89 3.84 1.28
C ALA A 32 5.55 3.91 0.52
N ALA A 33 5.16 5.11 0.09
CA ALA A 33 3.88 5.33 -0.58
C ALA A 33 3.96 6.49 -1.56
N ASN A 34 3.19 6.38 -2.65
CA ASN A 34 3.01 7.46 -3.61
C ASN A 34 1.53 7.60 -3.97
N THR A 35 0.94 8.76 -3.66
CA THR A 35 -0.44 9.10 -4.03
C THR A 35 -0.46 9.56 -5.49
N LEU A 36 -1.16 8.81 -6.34
CA LEU A 36 -1.20 9.06 -7.79
C LEU A 36 -2.41 9.91 -8.20
N TRP A 37 -3.48 9.85 -7.42
CA TRP A 37 -4.70 10.60 -7.68
C TRP A 37 -5.46 10.85 -6.38
N THR A 38 -6.09 12.02 -6.31
CA THR A 38 -7.00 12.40 -5.23
C THR A 38 -8.27 12.97 -5.84
N SER A 39 -9.43 12.62 -5.28
CA SER A 39 -10.71 13.20 -5.72
C SER A 39 -10.75 14.71 -5.46
N GLN A 40 -11.55 15.43 -6.22
CA GLN A 40 -11.68 16.88 -6.09
C GLN A 40 -12.11 17.31 -4.68
N ASP A 41 -12.90 16.49 -3.99
CA ASP A 41 -13.35 16.72 -2.61
C ASP A 41 -12.42 16.13 -1.54
N GLY A 42 -11.31 15.51 -1.93
CA GLY A 42 -10.30 14.95 -1.04
C GLY A 42 -10.74 13.70 -0.27
N LYS A 43 -11.89 13.10 -0.59
CA LYS A 43 -12.41 11.93 0.13
C LYS A 43 -11.87 10.60 -0.36
N ILE A 44 -11.31 10.56 -1.56
CA ILE A 44 -10.72 9.36 -2.15
C ILE A 44 -9.29 9.67 -2.55
N GLU A 45 -8.38 8.81 -2.11
CA GLU A 45 -7.00 8.78 -2.56
C GLU A 45 -6.73 7.42 -3.20
N VAL A 46 -5.99 7.44 -4.31
CA VAL A 46 -5.54 6.24 -5.01
C VAL A 46 -4.04 6.36 -5.21
N GLY A 47 -3.31 5.31 -4.83
CA GLY A 47 -1.87 5.31 -4.89
C GLY A 47 -1.29 3.90 -4.88
N VAL A 48 0.03 3.84 -4.78
CA VAL A 48 0.78 2.61 -4.59
C VAL A 48 1.48 2.69 -3.24
N TRP A 49 1.54 1.57 -2.55
CA TRP A 49 2.14 1.42 -1.24
C TRP A 49 2.89 0.09 -1.18
N GLU A 50 4.03 0.09 -0.49
CA GLU A 50 4.80 -1.12 -0.20
C GLU A 50 5.26 -1.15 1.25
N CYS A 51 5.55 -2.35 1.75
CA CYS A 51 6.20 -2.53 3.04
C CYS A 51 7.19 -3.69 3.05
N SER A 52 8.20 -3.59 3.91
CA SER A 52 9.09 -4.72 4.20
C SER A 52 8.36 -5.80 5.04
N ARG A 53 9.00 -6.97 5.15
CA ARG A 53 8.44 -8.12 5.86
C ARG A 53 8.25 -7.80 7.36
N GLY A 54 7.10 -8.20 7.90
CA GLY A 54 6.83 -8.11 9.34
C GLY A 54 5.34 -8.24 9.65
N ARG A 55 4.96 -7.82 10.87
CA ARG A 55 3.56 -7.74 11.31
C ARG A 55 3.26 -6.36 11.85
N PHE A 56 2.11 -5.80 11.49
CA PHE A 56 1.67 -4.48 11.93
C PHE A 56 0.17 -4.44 12.21
N THR A 57 -0.28 -3.41 12.93
CA THR A 57 -1.72 -3.13 13.08
C THR A 57 -2.21 -2.15 12.02
N ALA A 58 -3.45 -2.35 11.57
CA ALA A 58 -4.17 -1.40 10.71
C ALA A 58 -5.55 -1.13 11.32
N ARG A 59 -5.87 0.14 11.56
CA ARG A 59 -7.20 0.58 12.00
C ARG A 59 -7.86 1.39 10.90
N ARG A 60 -9.14 1.11 10.63
CA ARG A 60 -9.95 1.73 9.56
C ARG A 60 -11.28 2.23 10.12
N ASP A 61 -11.23 2.85 11.30
CA ASP A 61 -12.43 3.30 12.02
C ASP A 61 -13.15 4.48 11.33
N ARG A 62 -12.47 5.17 10.41
CA ARG A 62 -12.94 6.41 9.76
C ARG A 62 -12.95 6.37 8.24
N ASN A 63 -12.46 5.30 7.63
CA ASN A 63 -12.34 5.16 6.18
C ASN A 63 -12.50 3.71 5.75
N SER A 64 -12.70 3.51 4.45
CA SER A 64 -12.65 2.19 3.82
C SER A 64 -11.45 2.14 2.88
N GLU A 65 -10.86 0.96 2.73
CA GLU A 65 -9.68 0.76 1.89
C GLU A 65 -9.88 -0.48 1.02
N ILE A 66 -9.43 -0.39 -0.23
CA ILE A 66 -9.42 -1.51 -1.17
C ILE A 66 -7.96 -1.73 -1.55
N CYS A 67 -7.45 -2.94 -1.29
CA CYS A 67 -6.10 -3.33 -1.67
C CYS A 67 -6.14 -4.30 -2.85
N HIS A 68 -5.41 -3.96 -3.92
CA HIS A 68 -5.07 -4.90 -4.98
C HIS A 68 -3.59 -5.26 -4.85
N ILE A 69 -3.29 -6.54 -4.59
CA ILE A 69 -1.91 -6.98 -4.41
C ILE A 69 -1.23 -7.05 -5.78
N VAL A 70 -0.36 -6.09 -6.06
CA VAL A 70 0.42 -6.02 -7.31
C VAL A 70 1.58 -7.02 -7.31
N SER A 71 2.23 -7.23 -6.16
CA SER A 71 3.33 -8.18 -5.97
C SER A 71 3.41 -8.65 -4.52
N GLY A 72 4.06 -9.80 -4.30
CA GLY A 72 4.24 -10.38 -2.98
C GLY A 72 2.98 -11.04 -2.43
N ARG A 73 2.90 -11.12 -1.10
CA ARG A 73 1.80 -11.77 -0.38
C ARG A 73 1.65 -11.20 1.02
N VAL A 74 0.41 -11.10 1.47
CA VAL A 74 0.04 -10.74 2.84
C VAL A 74 -1.06 -11.68 3.33
N THR A 75 -1.18 -11.83 4.64
CA THR A 75 -2.31 -12.48 5.30
C THR A 75 -2.96 -11.47 6.22
N LEU A 76 -4.29 -11.39 6.17
CA LEU A 76 -5.10 -10.56 7.07
C LEU A 76 -5.79 -11.48 8.08
N HIS A 77 -5.90 -11.02 9.33
CA HIS A 77 -6.47 -11.75 10.46
C HIS A 77 -7.60 -10.95 11.10
#